data_AF-A0A6B3GM41-F1
#
_entry.id   AF-A0A6B3GM41-F1
#
_cell.length_a   1.000
_cell.length_b   1.000
_cell.length_c   1.000
_cell.angle_alpha   90.00
_cell.angle_beta   90.00
_cell.angle_gamma   90.00
#
_symmetry.space_group_name_H-M   'P 1'
#
loop_
_entity.id
_entity.type
_entity.pdbx_description
1 polymer ?
#
loop_
_entity_poly.entity_id
_entity_poly.type
_entity_poly.pdbx_seq_one_letter_code
_entity_poly.pdbx_strand_id
1 'polypeptide(L)' 'DIREKGVRVLYDEPRTGSMGSRITFLHPKDCHGVLTELVTSRADH' A
#
# COMPACT_ATOMS: atom_id res chain seq x y z
N ASP A 1 -10.25 -2.67 8.01
CA ASP A 1 -9.12 -1.92 7.42
C ASP A 1 -7.80 -2.46 8.00
N ILE A 2 -6.66 -2.41 7.29
CA ILE A 2 -5.36 -2.79 7.88
C ILE A 2 -4.86 -1.77 8.91
N ARG A 3 -5.29 -0.50 8.79
CA ARG A 3 -5.01 0.55 9.79
C ARG A 3 -5.62 0.21 11.16
N GLU A 4 -6.82 -0.35 11.19
CA GLU A 4 -7.49 -0.81 12.43
C GLU A 4 -6.73 -1.94 13.13
N LYS A 5 -5.86 -2.65 12.40
CA LYS A 5 -4.98 -3.68 12.96
C LYS A 5 -3.66 -3.12 13.50
N GLY A 6 -3.51 -1.79 13.56
CA GLY A 6 -2.32 -1.11 14.09
C GLY A 6 -1.17 -0.99 13.10
N VAL A 7 -1.38 -1.29 11.82
CA VAL A 7 -0.34 -1.20 10.78
C VAL A 7 -0.31 0.22 10.21
N ARG A 8 0.86 0.88 10.23
CA ARG A 8 1.05 2.18 9.61
C ARG A 8 1.03 2.06 8.09
N VAL A 9 0.08 2.75 7.48
CA VAL A 9 0.00 2.97 6.03
C VAL A 9 0.67 4.31 5.74
N LEU A 10 1.63 4.35 4.82
CA LEU A 10 2.48 5.52 4.61
C LEU A 10 1.77 6.68 3.89
N TYR A 11 0.69 6.40 3.17
CA TYR A 11 -0.13 7.40 2.49
C TYR A 11 -1.58 7.33 2.99
N ASP A 12 -2.17 8.48 3.24
CA ASP A 12 -3.60 8.59 3.59
C ASP A 12 -4.46 8.06 2.43
N GLU A 13 -4.12 8.48 1.20
CA GLU A 13 -4.75 8.04 -0.04
C GLU A 13 -3.78 7.27 -0.94
N PRO A 14 -4.22 6.19 -1.64
CA PRO A 14 -3.36 5.48 -2.58
C PRO A 14 -2.88 6.39 -3.71
N ARG A 15 -1.60 6.30 -4.06
CA ARG A 15 -0.98 7.06 -5.17
C ARG A 15 -1.02 6.26 -6.47
N THR A 16 -0.78 6.93 -7.60
CA THR A 16 -0.61 6.25 -8.89
C THR A 16 0.74 5.55 -8.94
N GLY A 17 0.74 4.27 -9.27
CA GLY A 17 1.91 3.43 -9.49
C GLY A 17 2.18 3.15 -10.97
N SER A 18 3.00 2.14 -11.24
CA SER A 18 3.28 1.66 -12.59
C SER A 18 2.03 1.09 -13.27
N MET A 19 1.97 1.17 -14.60
CA MET A 19 0.82 0.69 -15.40
C MET A 19 -0.54 1.27 -14.97
N GLY A 20 -0.54 2.46 -14.36
CA GLY A 20 -1.76 3.12 -13.89
C GLY A 20 -2.40 2.47 -12.65
N SER A 21 -1.67 1.60 -11.94
CA SER A 21 -2.13 1.00 -10.68
C SER A 21 -2.34 2.05 -9.58
N ARG A 22 -3.11 1.69 -8.56
CA ARG A 22 -3.20 2.44 -7.30
C ARG A 22 -2.40 1.71 -6.23
N ILE A 23 -1.48 2.41 -5.57
CA ILE A 23 -0.51 1.83 -4.64
C ILE A 23 -0.47 2.55 -3.30
N THR A 24 -0.13 1.80 -2.25
CA THR A 24 0.32 2.35 -0.97
C THR A 24 1.36 1.44 -0.35
N PHE A 25 2.01 1.89 0.73
CA PHE A 25 3.04 1.14 1.43
C PHE A 25 2.69 0.96 2.90
N LEU A 26 3.12 -0.18 3.46
CA LEU A 26 3.09 -0.46 4.88
C LEU A 26 4.47 -0.20 5.49
N HIS A 27 4.52 0.43 6.66
CA HIS A 27 5.78 0.81 7.28
C HIS A 27 6.57 -0.44 7.75
N PRO A 28 7.88 -0.56 7.48
CA PRO A 28 8.67 -1.76 7.82
C PRO A 28 8.65 -2.18 9.29
N LYS A 29 8.56 -1.21 10.21
CA LYS A 29 8.42 -1.47 11.66
C LYS A 29 7.17 -2.30 12.02
N ASP A 30 6.14 -2.31 11.17
CA ASP A 30 4.92 -3.10 11.38
C ASP A 30 4.90 -4.35 10.47
N CYS A 31 5.95 -4.56 9.69
CA CYS A 31 6.09 -5.63 8.69
C CYS A 31 7.44 -6.36 8.81
N HIS A 32 7.92 -6.57 10.03
CA HIS A 32 9.15 -7.33 10.34
C HIS A 32 10.41 -6.86 9.58
N GLY A 33 10.54 -5.55 9.36
CA GLY A 33 11.69 -4.95 8.68
C GLY A 33 11.57 -4.90 7.16
N VAL A 34 10.46 -5.34 6.57
CA VAL A 34 10.23 -5.32 5.12
C VAL A 34 9.31 -4.17 4.74
N LEU A 35 9.71 -3.37 3.74
CA LEU A 35 8.81 -2.41 3.11
C LEU A 35 7.84 -3.18 2.20
N THR A 36 6.55 -3.15 2.51
CA THR A 36 5.53 -3.90 1.78
C THR A 36 4.64 -2.97 0.97
N GLU A 37 4.49 -3.25 -0.33
CA GLU A 37 3.59 -2.52 -1.23
C GLU A 37 2.25 -3.25 -1.36
N LEU A 38 1.15 -2.49 -1.30
CA LEU A 38 -0.19 -2.95 -1.67
C LEU A 38 -0.54 -2.35 -3.03
N VAL A 39 -0.89 -3.21 -3.98
CA VAL A 39 -1.16 -2.82 -5.37
C VAL A 39 -2.59 -3.21 -5.73
N THR A 40 -3.33 -2.26 -6.30
CA THR A 40 -4.56 -2.51 -7.07
C THR A 40 -4.26 -2.22 -8.52
N SER A 41 -4.33 -3.23 -9.39
CA SER A 41 -4.16 -3.04 -10.82
C SER A 41 -5.24 -2.12 -11.38
N ARG A 42 -4.91 -1.36 -12.43
CA ARG A 42 -5.94 -0.69 -13.21
C ARG A 42 -6.81 -1.76 -13.85
N ALA A 43 -8.13 -1.58 -13.80
CA ALA A 43 -9.06 -2.47 -14.49
C ALA A 43 -8.99 -2.16 -15.99
N ASP A 44 -8.06 -2.81 -16.67
CA ASP A 44 -7.91 -2.73 -18.11
C ASP A 44 -8.53 -4.01 -18.66
N HIS A 45 -9.63 -3.85 -19.40
CA HIS A 45 -10.24 -4.90 -20.22
C HIS A 45 -9.25 -5.42 -21.26
#